data_AF-A0A8E1V621-F1
#
_entry.id   AF-A0A8E1V621-F1
#
_cell.length_a   1.000
_cell.length_b   1.000
_cell.length_c   1.000
_cell.angle_alpha   90.00
_cell.angle_beta   90.00
_cell.angle_gamma   90.00
#
_symmetry.space_group_name_H-M   'P 1'
#
loop_
_entity.id
_entity.type
_entity.pdbx_description
1 polymer ?
#
loop_
_entity_poly.entity_id
_entity_poly.type
_entity_poly.pdbx_seq_one_letter_code
_entity_poly.pdbx_strand_id
1 'polypeptide(L)'
;MKHGLLGLAALLLSTHAFAENYRIVQSPAQKLDVWIDDVKDNQLASWCKRNVDLRIVTHGAKNVAALEDFLPRVAGLMASQCKALQQLNWALNDDDGNPIASGSAAKAQQWQTVVTPPPAPVQQPETAAVAPAAPVLNSPQADTTPWLQFSLLDGCHFRTWWQHPAQTSALFVPSKQGLSCGQDGWLSGRSSLTQMGNGAAKSVVVTFLQGFPIAGLNNKQQSAELSITTVNSERMVLSNEKSPDSWLVLPFSSQFNGWQAPDQVVVQMPASDAADESALRARLQEVRKVWSPWLSASAPLKVQLVEQLHPELKDPAAAVYRTIN
;
A
#
# COMPACT_ATOMS: atom_id res chain seq x y z
N MET A 1 52.14 44.55 4.85
CA MET A 1 51.58 43.58 3.87
C MET A 1 50.84 42.53 4.68
N LYS A 2 49.51 42.67 4.83
CA LYS A 2 48.42 42.07 4.02
C LYS A 2 47.96 40.70 4.57
N HIS A 3 46.80 40.75 5.24
CA HIS A 3 45.70 39.79 5.49
C HIS A 3 45.92 38.33 5.02
N GLY A 4 45.52 37.26 5.72
CA GLY A 4 44.50 37.02 6.74
C GLY A 4 43.88 35.65 6.43
N LEU A 5 43.93 34.69 7.36
CA LEU A 5 43.29 33.37 7.22
C LEU A 5 41.76 33.52 7.18
N LEU A 6 41.11 32.95 6.16
CA LEU A 6 39.69 32.59 6.17
C LEU A 6 39.47 31.43 5.17
N GLY A 7 39.46 30.20 5.68
CA GLY A 7 39.03 29.03 4.92
C GLY A 7 37.52 28.85 5.05
N LEU A 8 36.78 29.00 3.94
CA LEU A 8 35.34 28.77 3.87
C LEU A 8 35.02 27.28 4.02
N ALA A 9 34.18 26.95 5.01
CA ALA A 9 33.46 25.68 5.08
C ALA A 9 32.24 25.73 4.14
N ALA A 10 32.20 24.87 3.13
CA ALA A 10 31.02 24.68 2.28
C ALA A 10 30.09 23.65 2.95
N LEU A 11 28.99 24.13 3.54
CA LEU A 11 27.86 23.31 3.97
C LEU A 11 27.02 22.96 2.73
N LEU A 12 27.10 21.71 2.27
CA LEU A 12 26.17 21.16 1.29
C LEU A 12 24.86 20.82 2.01
N LEU A 13 23.86 21.68 1.86
CA LEU A 13 22.47 21.39 2.25
C LEU A 13 21.90 20.38 1.24
N SER A 14 21.70 19.14 1.67
CA SER A 14 20.93 18.15 0.92
C SER A 14 19.45 18.55 0.96
N THR A 15 18.91 19.00 -0.17
CA THR A 15 17.47 19.25 -0.31
C THR A 15 16.74 17.91 -0.27
N HIS A 16 16.03 17.64 0.83
CA HIS A 16 15.06 16.56 0.90
C HIS A 16 13.88 16.91 -0.02
N ALA A 17 13.68 16.13 -1.08
CA ALA A 17 12.44 16.17 -1.87
C ALA A 17 11.37 15.43 -1.07
N PHE A 18 10.62 16.16 -0.25
CA PHE A 18 9.38 15.66 0.32
C PHE A 18 8.35 15.58 -0.81
N ALA A 19 7.57 14.49 -0.86
CA ALA A 19 6.38 14.46 -1.69
C ALA A 19 5.39 15.46 -1.08
N GLU A 20 5.04 16.50 -1.82
CA GLU A 20 4.12 17.54 -1.37
C GLU A 20 2.72 17.28 -1.92
N ASN A 21 1.70 17.65 -1.15
CA ASN A 21 0.33 17.68 -1.64
C ASN A 21 0.13 19.00 -2.38
N TYR A 22 0.03 18.94 -3.70
CA TYR A 22 -0.09 20.14 -4.52
C TYR A 22 -1.56 20.50 -4.75
N ARG A 23 -1.99 21.61 -4.14
CA ARG A 23 -3.32 22.18 -4.41
C ARG A 23 -3.32 22.88 -5.75
N ILE A 24 -3.93 22.25 -6.74
CA ILE A 24 -3.97 22.76 -8.10
C ILE A 24 -5.10 23.77 -8.32
N VAL A 25 -6.22 23.63 -7.61
CA VAL A 25 -7.37 24.54 -7.69
C VAL A 25 -7.97 24.75 -6.31
N GLN A 26 -8.34 25.99 -6.02
CA GLN A 26 -9.18 26.35 -4.89
C GLN A 26 -10.36 27.17 -5.42
N SER A 27 -11.57 26.80 -5.03
CA SER A 27 -12.81 27.49 -5.41
C SER A 27 -13.55 27.94 -4.15
N PRO A 28 -13.32 29.17 -3.67
CA PRO A 28 -14.03 29.70 -2.50
C PRO A 28 -15.54 29.76 -2.71
N ALA A 29 -15.99 30.11 -3.91
CA ALA A 29 -17.41 30.22 -4.26
C ALA A 29 -18.15 28.87 -4.21
N GLN A 30 -17.48 27.78 -4.59
CA GLN A 30 -18.05 26.43 -4.55
C GLN A 30 -17.62 25.63 -3.31
N LYS A 31 -16.77 26.21 -2.45
CA LYS A 31 -16.21 25.57 -1.26
C LYS A 31 -15.47 24.26 -1.56
N LEU A 32 -14.71 24.24 -2.65
CA LEU A 32 -13.96 23.05 -3.11
C LEU A 32 -12.46 23.35 -3.17
N ASP A 33 -11.66 22.42 -2.67
CA ASP A 33 -10.21 22.36 -2.92
C ASP A 33 -9.88 21.10 -3.73
N VAL A 34 -8.98 21.22 -4.70
CA VAL A 34 -8.51 20.11 -5.53
C VAL A 34 -7.01 19.94 -5.34
N TRP A 35 -6.62 18.72 -5.00
CA TRP A 35 -5.26 18.32 -4.69
C TRP A 35 -4.80 17.22 -5.63
N ILE A 36 -3.52 17.26 -5.97
CA ILE A 36 -2.77 16.13 -6.49
C ILE A 36 -1.79 15.75 -5.39
N ASP A 37 -2.00 14.56 -4.83
CA ASP A 37 -1.18 14.07 -3.74
C ASP A 37 0.13 13.45 -4.29
N ASP A 38 1.13 13.36 -3.41
CA ASP A 38 2.42 12.70 -3.68
C ASP A 38 3.19 13.22 -4.90
N VAL A 39 3.17 14.54 -5.15
CA VAL A 39 3.99 15.13 -6.22
C VAL A 39 5.36 15.52 -5.72
N LYS A 40 6.38 15.39 -6.57
CA LYS A 40 7.77 15.73 -6.23
C LYS A 40 7.94 17.23 -5.89
N ASP A 41 7.22 18.09 -6.59
CA ASP A 41 7.18 19.54 -6.42
C ASP A 41 5.96 20.11 -7.19
N ASN A 42 5.78 21.43 -7.15
CA ASN A 42 4.67 22.13 -7.82
C ASN A 42 4.89 22.37 -9.33
N GLN A 43 5.96 21.85 -9.94
CA GLN A 43 6.24 22.05 -11.35
C GLN A 43 5.35 21.16 -12.21
N LEU A 44 5.01 21.64 -13.42
CA LEU A 44 4.18 20.90 -14.38
C LEU A 44 4.68 19.47 -14.64
N ALA A 45 6.00 19.28 -14.74
CA ALA A 45 6.61 17.98 -14.99
C ALA A 45 6.37 16.96 -13.85
N SER A 46 6.12 17.42 -12.62
CA SER A 46 5.97 16.57 -11.44
C SER A 46 4.60 15.89 -11.36
N TRP A 47 3.59 16.45 -12.02
CA TRP A 47 2.23 15.89 -12.04
C TRP A 47 1.68 15.63 -13.44
N CYS A 48 2.25 16.20 -14.50
CA CYS A 48 1.76 16.01 -15.87
C CYS A 48 1.98 14.58 -16.36
N LYS A 49 0.95 13.76 -16.23
CA LYS A 49 0.90 12.35 -16.64
C LYS A 49 -0.32 12.10 -17.51
N ARG A 50 -0.35 10.93 -18.15
CA ARG A 50 -1.49 10.50 -18.97
C ARG A 50 -2.77 10.34 -18.14
N ASN A 51 -2.63 9.79 -16.95
CA ASN A 51 -3.69 9.64 -15.95
C ASN A 51 -3.24 10.38 -14.69
N VAL A 52 -4.12 11.20 -14.12
CA VAL A 52 -3.84 11.95 -12.88
C VAL A 52 -4.97 11.71 -11.90
N ASP A 53 -4.60 11.38 -10.67
CA ASP A 53 -5.54 11.16 -9.58
C ASP A 53 -5.72 12.47 -8.79
N LEU A 54 -6.98 12.82 -8.54
CA LEU A 54 -7.38 14.04 -7.84
C LEU A 54 -8.06 13.70 -6.53
N ARG A 55 -7.67 14.39 -5.47
CA ARG A 55 -8.44 14.45 -4.23
C ARG A 55 -9.16 15.79 -4.17
N ILE A 56 -10.48 15.75 -4.08
CA ILE A 56 -11.35 16.91 -3.99
C ILE A 56 -11.90 16.96 -2.58
N VAL A 57 -11.75 18.09 -1.89
CA VAL A 57 -12.27 18.30 -0.53
C VAL A 57 -13.40 19.31 -0.61
N THR A 58 -14.59 18.94 -0.11
CA THR A 58 -15.73 19.85 0.02
C THR A 58 -15.88 20.36 1.44
N HIS A 59 -15.83 21.69 1.57
CA HIS A 59 -16.13 22.43 2.81
C HIS A 59 -17.60 22.88 2.84
N GLY A 60 -18.42 22.32 1.93
CA GLY A 60 -19.78 22.73 1.66
C GLY A 60 -20.75 21.55 1.67
N ALA A 61 -21.68 21.52 0.71
CA ALA A 61 -22.62 20.42 0.60
C ALA A 61 -21.87 19.10 0.26
N LYS A 62 -22.19 18.03 0.98
CA LYS A 62 -21.61 16.69 0.79
C LYS A 62 -22.33 15.93 -0.34
N ASN A 63 -22.33 16.48 -1.55
CA ASN A 63 -22.91 15.82 -2.72
C ASN A 63 -22.12 16.10 -4.01
N VAL A 64 -22.34 15.26 -5.01
CA VAL A 64 -21.58 15.24 -6.26
C VAL A 64 -22.07 16.27 -7.27
N ALA A 65 -23.27 16.84 -7.09
CA ALA A 65 -23.83 17.84 -8.00
C ALA A 65 -22.92 19.07 -8.14
N ALA A 66 -22.18 19.43 -7.09
CA ALA A 66 -21.19 20.50 -7.13
C ALA A 66 -20.05 20.25 -8.13
N LEU A 67 -19.81 18.99 -8.53
CA LEU A 67 -18.74 18.58 -9.43
C LEU A 67 -19.12 18.57 -10.91
N GLU A 68 -20.41 18.54 -11.24
CA GLU A 68 -20.90 18.40 -12.62
C GLU A 68 -20.35 19.50 -13.54
N ASP A 69 -20.41 20.75 -13.09
CA ASP A 69 -19.89 21.90 -13.82
C ASP A 69 -18.44 22.24 -13.47
N PHE A 70 -18.00 21.88 -12.26
CA PHE A 70 -16.70 22.26 -11.75
C PHE A 70 -15.56 21.44 -12.36
N LEU A 71 -15.70 20.11 -12.34
CA LEU A 71 -14.65 19.19 -12.79
C LEU A 71 -14.28 19.38 -14.27
N PRO A 72 -15.22 19.55 -15.22
CA PRO A 72 -14.86 19.79 -16.62
C PRO A 72 -14.00 21.05 -16.79
N ARG A 73 -14.24 22.10 -16.00
CA ARG A 73 -13.43 23.34 -16.01
C ARG A 73 -12.03 23.11 -15.47
N VAL A 74 -11.91 22.39 -14.35
CA VAL A 74 -10.61 21.98 -13.78
C VAL A 74 -9.84 21.13 -14.78
N ALA A 75 -10.50 20.14 -15.36
CA ALA A 75 -9.92 19.24 -16.35
C ALA A 75 -9.45 19.98 -17.61
N GLY A 76 -10.25 20.91 -18.12
CA GLY A 76 -9.89 21.78 -19.23
C GLY A 76 -8.66 22.63 -18.93
N LEU A 77 -8.60 23.22 -17.74
CA LEU A 77 -7.44 24.01 -17.28
C LEU A 77 -6.19 23.12 -17.16
N MET A 78 -6.30 21.94 -16.56
CA MET A 78 -5.18 21.00 -16.44
C MET A 78 -4.70 20.50 -17.81
N ALA A 79 -5.62 20.14 -18.71
CA ALA A 79 -5.31 19.67 -20.06
C ALA A 79 -4.71 20.77 -20.95
N SER A 80 -5.02 22.04 -20.68
CA SER A 80 -4.39 23.18 -21.38
C SER A 80 -2.88 23.24 -21.10
N GLN A 81 -2.48 22.90 -19.86
CA GLN A 81 -1.10 22.91 -19.37
C GLN A 81 -0.39 21.58 -19.63
N CYS A 82 -1.05 20.45 -19.38
CA CYS A 82 -0.52 19.10 -19.57
C CYS A 82 -1.09 18.44 -20.84
N LYS A 83 -0.35 18.51 -21.95
CA LYS A 83 -0.79 17.92 -23.23
C LYS A 83 -0.91 16.40 -23.19
N ALA A 84 -0.17 15.74 -22.29
CA ALA A 84 -0.20 14.29 -22.11
C ALA A 84 -1.49 13.80 -21.42
N LEU A 85 -2.22 14.67 -20.71
CA LEU A 85 -3.38 14.29 -19.91
C LEU A 85 -4.51 13.73 -20.79
N GLN A 86 -4.98 12.54 -20.44
CA GLN A 86 -6.07 11.83 -21.10
C GLN A 86 -7.22 11.50 -20.15
N GLN A 87 -6.92 11.27 -18.87
CA GLN A 87 -7.92 10.91 -17.88
C GLN A 87 -7.59 11.50 -16.52
N LEU A 88 -8.64 11.97 -15.84
CA LEU A 88 -8.63 12.26 -14.42
C LEU A 88 -9.41 11.16 -13.70
N ASN A 89 -8.84 10.61 -12.65
CA ASN A 89 -9.61 9.89 -11.64
C ASN A 89 -9.78 10.84 -10.46
N TRP A 90 -10.95 10.84 -9.83
CA TRP A 90 -11.21 11.77 -8.73
C TRP A 90 -11.91 11.07 -7.57
N ALA A 91 -11.59 11.53 -6.37
CA ALA A 91 -12.29 11.19 -5.13
C ALA A 91 -12.74 12.47 -4.45
N LEU A 92 -14.02 12.54 -4.10
CA LEU A 92 -14.62 13.62 -3.32
C LEU A 92 -14.68 13.21 -1.85
N ASN A 93 -14.07 13.99 -0.97
CA ASN A 93 -14.03 13.77 0.45
C ASN A 93 -14.59 14.99 1.21
N ASP A 94 -15.08 14.79 2.43
CA ASP A 94 -15.37 15.91 3.34
C ASP A 94 -14.10 16.44 4.03
N ASP A 95 -14.26 17.48 4.86
CA ASP A 95 -13.19 18.14 5.62
C ASP A 95 -12.43 17.18 6.57
N ASP A 96 -13.11 16.12 7.03
CA ASP A 96 -12.54 15.08 7.89
C ASP A 96 -11.82 13.99 7.09
N GLY A 97 -11.84 14.07 5.76
CA GLY A 97 -11.24 13.11 4.85
C GLY A 97 -12.10 11.88 4.56
N ASN A 98 -13.37 11.86 4.97
CA ASN A 98 -14.27 10.75 4.68
C ASN A 98 -14.70 10.76 3.20
N PRO A 99 -14.70 9.60 2.52
CA PRO A 99 -15.11 9.53 1.13
C PRO A 99 -16.62 9.78 0.97
N ILE A 100 -16.97 10.64 0.02
CA ILE A 100 -18.35 10.96 -0.38
C ILE A 100 -18.68 10.27 -1.71
N ALA A 101 -17.78 10.37 -2.69
CA ALA A 101 -17.95 9.77 -4.01
C ALA A 101 -16.62 9.66 -4.75
N SER A 102 -16.58 8.86 -5.81
CA SER A 102 -15.45 8.80 -6.73
C SER A 102 -15.91 8.66 -8.16
N GLY A 103 -14.99 8.87 -9.10
CA GLY A 103 -15.31 8.79 -10.50
C GLY A 103 -14.13 9.08 -11.40
N SER A 104 -14.45 9.33 -12.67
CA SER A 104 -13.45 9.72 -13.67
C SER A 104 -13.97 10.84 -14.57
N ALA A 105 -13.04 11.48 -15.27
CA ALA A 105 -13.33 12.39 -16.36
C ALA A 105 -12.27 12.19 -17.45
N ALA A 106 -12.70 11.77 -18.64
CA ALA A 106 -11.79 11.45 -19.74
C ALA A 106 -11.86 12.49 -20.86
N LYS A 107 -10.72 12.80 -21.47
CA LYS A 107 -10.62 13.71 -22.63
C LYS A 107 -11.51 13.28 -23.79
N ALA A 108 -11.56 11.97 -24.03
CA ALA A 108 -12.39 11.37 -25.08
C ALA A 108 -13.89 11.61 -24.87
N GLN A 109 -14.31 11.81 -23.61
CA GLN A 109 -15.68 12.14 -23.20
C GLN A 109 -15.82 13.64 -22.88
N GLN A 110 -14.95 14.49 -23.46
CA GLN A 110 -14.95 15.94 -23.25
C GLN A 110 -14.87 16.35 -21.77
N TRP A 111 -14.20 15.55 -20.95
CA TRP A 111 -14.06 15.74 -19.51
C TRP A 111 -15.39 15.74 -18.73
N GLN A 112 -16.43 15.12 -19.28
CA GLN A 112 -17.67 14.91 -18.54
C GLN A 112 -17.40 14.12 -17.25
N THR A 113 -17.97 14.59 -16.15
CA THR A 113 -17.87 13.95 -14.84
C THR A 113 -18.68 12.66 -14.85
N VAL A 114 -17.98 11.53 -14.81
CA VAL A 114 -18.58 10.22 -14.63
C VAL A 114 -18.42 9.85 -13.16
N VAL A 115 -19.52 9.88 -12.42
CA VAL A 115 -19.58 9.31 -11.07
C VAL A 115 -19.56 7.81 -11.22
N THR A 116 -18.67 7.11 -10.52
CA THR A 116 -18.72 5.65 -10.43
C THR A 116 -20.03 5.30 -9.71
N PRO A 117 -21.05 4.73 -10.38
CA PRO A 117 -22.28 4.35 -9.71
C PRO A 117 -21.96 3.23 -8.72
N PRO A 118 -22.66 3.13 -7.57
CA PRO A 118 -22.78 1.84 -6.91
C PRO A 118 -23.28 0.84 -7.96
N PRO A 119 -22.72 -0.38 -8.03
CA PRO A 119 -23.07 -1.33 -9.09
C PRO A 119 -24.59 -1.49 -9.18
N ALA A 120 -25.16 -1.17 -10.34
CA ALA A 120 -26.59 -1.30 -10.58
C ALA A 120 -26.98 -2.78 -10.65
N PRO A 121 -28.15 -3.17 -10.10
CA PRO A 121 -28.60 -4.56 -10.15
C PRO A 121 -28.99 -4.91 -11.58
N VAL A 122 -28.32 -5.92 -12.14
CA VAL A 122 -28.73 -6.58 -13.39
C VAL A 122 -30.05 -7.31 -13.16
N GLN A 123 -31.10 -6.87 -13.85
CA GLN A 123 -32.39 -7.55 -13.93
C GLN A 123 -32.31 -8.70 -14.94
N GLN A 124 -32.57 -9.94 -14.50
CA GLN A 124 -32.96 -11.06 -15.36
C GLN A 124 -33.88 -12.01 -14.55
N PRO A 125 -34.92 -12.62 -15.15
CA PRO A 125 -36.18 -12.91 -14.48
C PRO A 125 -36.18 -14.14 -13.57
N GLU A 126 -36.97 -14.01 -12.50
CA GLU A 126 -37.58 -15.01 -11.60
C GLU A 126 -37.09 -16.47 -11.68
N THR A 127 -36.40 -16.97 -10.65
CA THR A 127 -36.99 -17.67 -9.48
C THR A 127 -35.90 -18.27 -8.57
N ALA A 128 -36.30 -18.52 -7.31
CA ALA A 128 -35.59 -19.20 -6.22
C ALA A 128 -34.73 -18.31 -5.31
N ALA A 129 -35.16 -18.26 -4.05
CA ALA A 129 -34.56 -17.54 -2.94
C ALA A 129 -33.07 -17.90 -2.77
N VAL A 130 -32.21 -16.89 -2.80
CA VAL A 130 -30.80 -17.02 -2.44
C VAL A 130 -30.51 -16.06 -1.29
N ALA A 131 -29.83 -16.61 -0.28
CA ALA A 131 -29.33 -15.96 0.91
C ALA A 131 -28.63 -14.61 0.63
N PRO A 132 -28.50 -13.70 1.62
CA PRO A 132 -27.93 -12.38 1.41
C PRO A 132 -26.55 -12.49 0.75
N ALA A 133 -26.38 -11.84 -0.40
CA ALA A 133 -25.11 -11.80 -1.09
C ALA A 133 -24.07 -11.10 -0.20
N ALA A 134 -22.92 -11.74 -0.03
CA ALA A 134 -21.78 -11.19 0.68
C ALA A 134 -21.39 -9.82 0.08
N PRO A 135 -20.94 -8.86 0.90
CA PRO A 135 -20.56 -7.52 0.45
C PRO A 135 -19.55 -7.60 -0.69
N VAL A 136 -19.77 -6.82 -1.76
CA VAL A 136 -18.85 -6.76 -2.90
C VAL A 136 -17.53 -6.13 -2.44
N LEU A 137 -16.48 -6.93 -2.40
CA LEU A 137 -15.13 -6.47 -2.08
C LEU A 137 -14.56 -5.71 -3.28
N ASN A 138 -14.21 -4.44 -3.09
CA ASN A 138 -13.59 -3.60 -4.13
C ASN A 138 -12.09 -3.91 -4.27
N SER A 139 -11.75 -5.16 -4.57
CA SER A 139 -10.38 -5.57 -4.80
C SER A 139 -10.33 -6.64 -5.89
N PRO A 140 -9.43 -6.51 -6.88
CA PRO A 140 -9.27 -7.54 -7.90
C PRO A 140 -8.70 -8.82 -7.30
N GLN A 141 -8.80 -9.91 -8.04
CA GLN A 141 -8.10 -11.15 -7.70
C GLN A 141 -6.59 -10.91 -7.63
N ALA A 142 -5.95 -11.61 -6.71
CA ALA A 142 -4.50 -11.58 -6.52
C ALA A 142 -3.78 -12.12 -7.75
N ASP A 143 -2.65 -11.52 -8.11
CA ASP A 143 -1.76 -12.09 -9.13
C ASP A 143 -1.31 -13.51 -8.70
N THR A 144 -1.46 -14.48 -9.59
CA THR A 144 -1.09 -15.89 -9.36
C THR A 144 0.17 -16.29 -10.12
N THR A 145 0.86 -15.33 -10.74
CA THR A 145 2.07 -15.61 -11.50
C THR A 145 3.15 -16.18 -10.57
N PRO A 146 3.77 -17.33 -10.90
CA PRO A 146 4.73 -17.98 -10.03
C PRO A 146 5.97 -17.13 -9.75
N TRP A 147 6.42 -17.12 -8.49
CA TRP A 147 7.69 -16.50 -8.12
C TRP A 147 8.89 -17.16 -8.81
N LEU A 148 10.01 -16.43 -8.82
CA LEU A 148 11.29 -16.97 -9.23
C LEU A 148 11.97 -17.66 -8.06
N GLN A 149 12.65 -18.76 -8.36
CA GLN A 149 13.48 -19.50 -7.41
C GLN A 149 14.96 -19.32 -7.77
N PHE A 150 15.78 -19.12 -6.74
CA PHE A 150 17.22 -18.95 -6.85
C PHE A 150 17.91 -19.96 -5.94
N SER A 151 18.94 -20.61 -6.47
CA SER A 151 19.76 -21.56 -5.72
C SER A 151 21.07 -20.90 -5.30
N LEU A 152 21.40 -21.00 -4.02
CA LEU A 152 22.68 -20.59 -3.46
C LEU A 152 23.71 -21.71 -3.61
N LEU A 153 25.00 -21.35 -3.51
CA LEU A 153 26.12 -22.28 -3.66
C LEU A 153 26.17 -23.36 -2.56
N ASP A 154 25.57 -23.10 -1.41
CA ASP A 154 25.47 -24.04 -0.29
C ASP A 154 24.28 -25.02 -0.43
N GLY A 155 23.56 -24.95 -1.54
CA GLY A 155 22.41 -25.81 -1.84
C GLY A 155 21.08 -25.29 -1.28
N CYS A 156 21.08 -24.18 -0.55
CA CYS A 156 19.83 -23.57 -0.10
C CYS A 156 19.12 -22.81 -1.24
N HIS A 157 17.80 -22.76 -1.17
CA HIS A 157 16.98 -22.03 -2.13
C HIS A 157 16.27 -20.84 -1.47
N PHE A 158 16.07 -19.79 -2.24
CA PHE A 158 15.16 -18.70 -1.87
C PHE A 158 14.28 -18.31 -3.05
N ARG A 159 13.15 -17.69 -2.76
CA ARG A 159 12.14 -17.33 -3.73
C ARG A 159 11.69 -15.89 -3.55
N THR A 160 11.56 -15.20 -4.68
CA THR A 160 11.07 -13.82 -4.71
C THR A 160 10.52 -13.47 -6.08
N TRP A 161 9.94 -12.29 -6.21
CA TRP A 161 9.43 -11.75 -7.46
C TRP A 161 10.41 -10.77 -8.10
N TRP A 162 10.43 -10.72 -9.45
CA TRP A 162 11.33 -9.85 -10.20
C TRP A 162 10.69 -9.37 -11.51
N GLN A 163 10.33 -8.09 -11.58
CA GLN A 163 9.82 -7.50 -12.81
C GLN A 163 10.98 -6.97 -13.65
N HIS A 164 11.14 -7.52 -14.86
CA HIS A 164 12.14 -7.15 -15.87
C HIS A 164 13.60 -7.51 -15.52
N PRO A 165 14.07 -8.70 -15.90
CA PRO A 165 15.50 -9.06 -15.82
C PRO A 165 16.41 -8.21 -16.73
N ALA A 166 15.84 -7.36 -17.59
CA ALA A 166 16.56 -6.46 -18.48
C ALA A 166 17.14 -5.21 -17.79
N GLN A 167 16.74 -4.91 -16.55
CA GLN A 167 17.39 -3.90 -15.72
C GLN A 167 18.44 -4.60 -14.85
N THR A 168 19.69 -4.17 -14.97
CA THR A 168 20.95 -4.80 -14.50
C THR A 168 21.12 -4.87 -12.98
N SER A 169 20.07 -5.25 -12.26
CA SER A 169 20.11 -5.43 -10.82
C SER A 169 20.46 -6.89 -10.51
N ALA A 170 21.46 -7.15 -9.67
CA ALA A 170 21.77 -8.48 -9.14
C ALA A 170 21.39 -8.54 -7.67
N LEU A 171 20.88 -9.68 -7.20
CA LEU A 171 20.63 -9.92 -5.77
C LEU A 171 21.75 -10.79 -5.20
N PHE A 172 22.26 -10.37 -4.05
CA PHE A 172 23.27 -11.07 -3.29
C PHE A 172 22.74 -11.38 -1.89
N VAL A 173 22.82 -12.66 -1.52
CA VAL A 173 22.52 -13.16 -0.18
C VAL A 173 23.83 -13.72 0.40
N PRO A 174 24.35 -13.15 1.49
CA PRO A 174 25.55 -13.67 2.13
C PRO A 174 25.33 -15.09 2.63
N SER A 175 26.23 -16.00 2.26
CA SER A 175 26.24 -17.36 2.79
C SER A 175 26.66 -17.34 4.27
N LYS A 176 25.91 -18.02 5.14
CA LYS A 176 26.29 -18.47 6.51
C LYS A 176 26.16 -17.50 7.69
N GLN A 177 25.62 -16.28 7.55
CA GLN A 177 25.28 -15.46 8.73
C GLN A 177 23.82 -15.65 9.13
N GLY A 178 23.55 -16.44 10.17
CA GLY A 178 22.20 -16.59 10.75
C GLY A 178 21.17 -17.29 9.85
N LEU A 179 21.61 -17.90 8.75
CA LEU A 179 20.79 -18.64 7.79
C LEU A 179 20.94 -20.15 7.98
N SER A 180 19.82 -20.86 7.87
CA SER A 180 19.76 -22.30 7.74
C SER A 180 18.87 -22.70 6.56
N CYS A 181 19.12 -23.88 6.01
CA CYS A 181 18.19 -24.55 5.12
C CYS A 181 17.14 -25.29 5.98
N GLY A 182 15.86 -25.12 5.67
CA GLY A 182 14.81 -26.02 6.12
C GLY A 182 14.99 -27.43 5.54
N GLN A 183 14.22 -28.40 6.04
CA GLN A 183 14.24 -29.76 5.48
C GLN A 183 13.76 -29.81 4.02
N ASP A 184 12.98 -28.81 3.62
CA ASP A 184 12.49 -28.55 2.27
C ASP A 184 13.52 -27.81 1.39
N GLY A 185 14.72 -27.53 1.91
CA GLY A 185 15.79 -26.83 1.20
C GLY A 185 15.60 -25.31 1.12
N TRP A 186 14.54 -24.74 1.70
CA TRP A 186 14.30 -23.31 1.68
C TRP A 186 15.08 -22.58 2.78
N LEU A 187 15.60 -21.39 2.45
CA LEU A 187 16.27 -20.54 3.43
C LEU A 187 15.33 -20.12 4.55
N SER A 188 15.85 -20.16 5.77
CA SER A 188 15.22 -19.62 6.96
C SER A 188 16.24 -18.86 7.80
N GLY A 189 15.78 -17.85 8.51
CA GLY A 189 16.62 -17.06 9.42
C GLY A 189 16.96 -15.68 8.89
N ARG A 190 17.75 -14.93 9.66
CA ARG A 190 18.00 -13.51 9.42
C ARG A 190 19.32 -13.31 8.69
N SER A 191 19.31 -12.47 7.66
CA SER A 191 20.50 -12.09 6.89
C SER A 191 20.34 -10.68 6.30
N SER A 192 21.25 -10.27 5.42
CA SER A 192 21.08 -9.11 4.56
C SER A 192 20.83 -9.55 3.12
N LEU A 193 20.00 -8.78 2.41
CA LEU A 193 19.78 -8.92 0.98
C LEU A 193 20.32 -7.66 0.32
N THR A 194 21.28 -7.84 -0.58
CA THR A 194 21.92 -6.72 -1.29
C THR A 194 21.50 -6.73 -2.74
N GLN A 195 20.84 -5.64 -3.16
CA GLN A 195 20.56 -5.37 -4.56
C GLN A 195 21.65 -4.48 -5.14
N MET A 196 22.28 -4.91 -6.23
CA MET A 196 23.28 -4.12 -6.96
C MET A 196 22.74 -3.75 -8.32
N GLY A 197 22.44 -2.48 -8.58
CA GLY A 197 21.95 -1.98 -9.86
C GLY A 197 22.36 -0.54 -10.11
N ASN A 198 22.50 -0.14 -11.38
CA ASN A 198 22.90 1.24 -11.77
C ASN A 198 24.18 1.76 -11.05
N GLY A 199 25.13 0.86 -10.76
CA GLY A 199 26.38 1.22 -10.07
C GLY A 199 26.29 1.42 -8.56
N ALA A 200 25.13 1.19 -7.94
CA ALA A 200 24.93 1.31 -6.49
C ALA A 200 24.49 -0.02 -5.87
N ALA A 201 24.97 -0.27 -4.64
CA ALA A 201 24.54 -1.40 -3.81
C ALA A 201 23.62 -0.89 -2.70
N LYS A 202 22.43 -1.49 -2.59
CA LYS A 202 21.49 -1.25 -1.49
C LYS A 202 21.31 -2.54 -0.72
N SER A 203 21.65 -2.51 0.57
CA SER A 203 21.50 -3.65 1.47
C SER A 203 20.32 -3.44 2.42
N VAL A 204 19.48 -4.45 2.56
CA VAL A 204 18.34 -4.45 3.49
C VAL A 204 18.46 -5.67 4.39
N VAL A 205 18.24 -5.50 5.68
CA VAL A 205 18.17 -6.64 6.61
C VAL A 205 16.83 -7.32 6.44
N VAL A 206 16.86 -8.63 6.20
CA VAL A 206 15.67 -9.46 5.96
C VAL A 206 15.69 -10.68 6.85
N THR A 207 14.51 -11.18 7.17
CA THR A 207 14.28 -12.52 7.70
C THR A 207 13.71 -13.37 6.57
N PHE A 208 14.38 -14.47 6.23
CA PHE A 208 13.85 -15.47 5.34
C PHE A 208 12.84 -16.35 6.08
N LEU A 209 11.63 -16.43 5.55
CA LEU A 209 10.59 -17.35 5.99
C LEU A 209 10.25 -18.29 4.83
N GLN A 210 10.62 -19.56 4.94
CA GLN A 210 10.47 -20.56 3.87
C GLN A 210 10.96 -20.03 2.51
N GLY A 211 12.15 -19.43 2.50
CA GLY A 211 12.79 -18.89 1.30
C GLY A 211 12.30 -17.51 0.87
N PHE A 212 11.27 -16.92 1.47
CA PHE A 212 10.83 -15.56 1.11
C PHE A 212 11.53 -14.50 1.98
N PRO A 213 12.18 -13.49 1.38
CA PRO A 213 12.80 -12.39 2.12
C PRO A 213 11.78 -11.40 2.65
N ILE A 214 11.76 -11.20 3.97
CA ILE A 214 10.86 -10.27 4.65
C ILE A 214 11.67 -9.22 5.41
N ALA A 215 11.45 -7.94 5.11
CA ALA A 215 12.04 -6.82 5.87
C ALA A 215 11.10 -6.34 6.98
N GLY A 216 11.65 -5.67 8.00
CA GLY A 216 10.88 -5.02 9.08
C GLY A 216 10.48 -5.92 10.26
N LEU A 217 10.71 -7.23 10.18
CA LEU A 217 10.49 -8.13 11.32
C LEU A 217 11.58 -7.96 12.40
N ASN A 218 11.13 -8.00 13.65
CA ASN A 218 11.97 -7.93 14.85
C ASN A 218 12.89 -9.17 14.92
N ASN A 219 14.10 -8.97 15.44
CA ASN A 219 15.14 -9.98 15.52
C ASN A 219 15.03 -10.91 16.74
N LYS A 220 14.11 -10.65 17.68
CA LYS A 220 13.97 -11.44 18.91
C LYS A 220 13.01 -12.63 18.80
N GLN A 221 12.17 -12.66 17.76
CA GLN A 221 11.16 -13.71 17.60
C GLN A 221 11.67 -14.83 16.69
N GLN A 222 11.36 -16.08 17.03
CA GLN A 222 11.69 -17.24 16.20
C GLN A 222 10.67 -17.37 15.09
N SER A 223 11.11 -17.29 13.82
CA SER A 223 10.23 -17.32 12.64
C SER A 223 9.34 -18.57 12.51
N ALA A 224 9.60 -19.64 13.28
CA ALA A 224 8.80 -20.86 13.30
C ALA A 224 7.35 -20.66 13.79
N GLU A 225 7.04 -19.56 14.47
CA GLU A 225 5.68 -19.25 14.92
C GLU A 225 4.82 -18.51 13.87
N LEU A 226 5.41 -18.13 12.73
CA LEU A 226 4.69 -17.50 11.62
C LEU A 226 4.40 -18.51 10.52
N SER A 227 3.16 -18.50 10.05
CA SER A 227 2.70 -19.32 8.93
C SER A 227 2.29 -18.43 7.77
N ILE A 228 2.68 -18.82 6.56
CA ILE A 228 2.27 -18.11 5.34
C ILE A 228 0.88 -18.62 4.95
N THR A 229 -0.12 -17.76 5.00
CA THR A 229 -1.48 -18.06 4.51
C THR A 229 -1.55 -17.96 3.00
N THR A 230 -0.98 -16.89 2.41
CA THR A 230 -0.84 -16.71 0.97
C THR A 230 0.33 -15.78 0.66
N VAL A 231 0.87 -15.86 -0.55
CA VAL A 231 2.00 -15.03 -1.01
C VAL A 231 1.99 -14.92 -2.52
N ASN A 232 2.18 -13.70 -3.03
CA ASN A 232 2.36 -13.43 -4.45
C ASN A 232 3.21 -12.16 -4.69
N SER A 233 3.33 -11.74 -5.94
CA SER A 233 4.08 -10.56 -6.40
C SER A 233 3.59 -9.21 -5.82
N GLU A 234 2.45 -9.19 -5.14
CA GLU A 234 1.80 -7.97 -4.64
C GLU A 234 1.85 -7.89 -3.12
N ARG A 235 1.68 -9.03 -2.42
CA ARG A 235 1.63 -9.11 -0.96
C ARG A 235 1.84 -10.52 -0.42
N MET A 236 2.13 -10.60 0.87
CA MET A 236 2.19 -11.82 1.67
C MET A 236 1.27 -11.68 2.88
N VAL A 237 0.51 -12.73 3.19
CA VAL A 237 -0.35 -12.79 4.37
C VAL A 237 0.26 -13.78 5.36
N LEU A 238 0.57 -13.31 6.56
CA LEU A 238 1.12 -14.12 7.64
C LEU A 238 0.08 -14.28 8.76
N SER A 239 -0.04 -15.50 9.27
CA SER A 239 -0.81 -15.82 10.46
C SER A 239 0.12 -16.23 11.61
N ASN A 240 -0.41 -16.16 12.83
CA ASN A 240 0.25 -16.68 14.03
C ASN A 240 -0.78 -17.49 14.83
N GLU A 241 -0.47 -18.74 15.16
CA GLU A 241 -1.41 -19.65 15.84
C GLU A 241 -1.84 -19.14 17.22
N LYS A 242 -1.04 -18.27 17.85
CA LYS A 242 -1.35 -17.67 19.16
C LYS A 242 -2.39 -16.55 19.06
N SER A 243 -2.68 -16.04 17.87
CA SER A 243 -3.70 -15.03 17.60
C SER A 243 -4.51 -15.42 16.37
N PRO A 244 -5.39 -16.43 16.48
CA PRO A 244 -6.25 -16.83 15.37
C PRO A 244 -7.11 -15.65 14.92
N ASP A 245 -7.55 -15.68 13.66
CA ASP A 245 -8.36 -14.63 13.04
C ASP A 245 -7.70 -13.25 13.04
N SER A 246 -6.36 -13.23 12.99
CA SER A 246 -5.57 -12.02 12.80
C SER A 246 -4.34 -12.29 11.94
N TRP A 247 -3.93 -11.29 11.16
CA TRP A 247 -2.89 -11.44 10.14
C TRP A 247 -2.06 -10.17 9.96
N LEU A 248 -0.80 -10.36 9.57
CA LEU A 248 -0.01 -9.31 8.91
C LEU A 248 -0.20 -9.42 7.40
N VAL A 249 -0.49 -8.31 6.73
CA VAL A 249 -0.53 -8.21 5.27
C VAL A 249 0.65 -7.36 4.81
N LEU A 250 1.68 -8.02 4.29
CA LEU A 250 2.95 -7.42 3.94
C LEU A 250 2.94 -7.06 2.45
N PRO A 251 2.98 -5.77 2.06
CA PRO A 251 3.12 -5.41 0.66
C PRO A 251 4.48 -5.84 0.11
N PHE A 252 4.50 -6.19 -1.18
CA PHE A 252 5.74 -6.42 -1.91
C PHE A 252 6.47 -5.09 -2.18
N SER A 253 7.79 -5.09 -2.03
CA SER A 253 8.67 -3.96 -2.26
C SER A 253 9.68 -4.30 -3.36
N SER A 254 9.54 -3.62 -4.50
CA SER A 254 10.49 -3.69 -5.61
C SER A 254 11.85 -3.05 -5.29
N GLN A 255 11.96 -2.31 -4.18
CA GLN A 255 13.22 -1.67 -3.77
C GLN A 255 14.26 -2.64 -3.22
N PHE A 256 13.88 -3.88 -2.92
CA PHE A 256 14.78 -4.95 -2.51
C PHE A 256 14.32 -6.33 -2.98
N ASN A 257 13.24 -6.41 -3.77
CA ASN A 257 12.62 -7.65 -4.23
C ASN A 257 12.25 -8.57 -3.06
N GLY A 258 11.35 -8.09 -2.19
CA GLY A 258 10.82 -8.89 -1.08
C GLY A 258 9.61 -8.22 -0.41
N TRP A 259 9.14 -8.77 0.70
CA TRP A 259 7.93 -8.28 1.39
C TRP A 259 8.31 -7.45 2.62
N GLN A 260 7.55 -6.40 2.89
CA GLN A 260 7.84 -5.46 3.96
C GLN A 260 6.78 -5.60 5.07
N ALA A 261 7.21 -5.87 6.29
CA ALA A 261 6.32 -5.87 7.45
C ALA A 261 5.77 -4.44 7.67
N PRO A 262 4.44 -4.25 7.72
CA PRO A 262 3.82 -2.97 8.04
C PRO A 262 3.68 -2.81 9.57
N ASP A 263 3.31 -1.60 10.00
CA ASP A 263 2.89 -1.32 11.38
C ASP A 263 1.38 -1.49 11.56
N GLN A 264 0.81 -2.51 10.89
CA GLN A 264 -0.63 -2.72 10.80
C GLN A 264 -0.97 -4.22 10.81
N VAL A 265 -1.99 -4.58 11.58
CA VAL A 265 -2.57 -5.93 11.63
C VAL A 265 -4.03 -5.88 11.19
N VAL A 266 -4.45 -6.90 10.45
CA VAL A 266 -5.85 -7.13 10.11
C VAL A 266 -6.42 -8.13 11.11
N VAL A 267 -7.58 -7.82 11.69
CA VAL A 267 -8.28 -8.68 12.64
C VAL A 267 -9.67 -8.93 12.11
N GLN A 268 -10.02 -10.20 11.97
CA GLN A 268 -11.39 -10.59 11.69
C GLN A 268 -12.18 -10.56 13.00
N MET A 269 -13.22 -9.73 13.02
CA MET A 269 -14.13 -9.55 14.14
C MET A 269 -15.45 -9.01 13.57
N PRO A 270 -16.60 -9.67 13.78
CA PRO A 270 -17.87 -9.16 13.29
C PRO A 270 -18.19 -7.77 13.84
N ALA A 271 -18.83 -6.90 13.05
CA ALA A 271 -19.18 -5.55 13.47
C ALA A 271 -20.14 -5.54 14.68
N SER A 272 -21.00 -6.57 14.81
CA SER A 272 -21.85 -6.78 15.97
C SER A 272 -21.04 -6.97 17.26
N ASP A 273 -19.94 -7.70 17.18
CA ASP A 273 -19.10 -8.03 18.33
C ASP A 273 -18.21 -6.83 18.66
N ALA A 274 -17.76 -6.09 17.64
CA ALA A 274 -16.99 -4.86 17.81
C ALA A 274 -17.82 -3.69 18.39
N ALA A 275 -19.15 -3.81 18.46
CA ALA A 275 -20.02 -2.87 19.17
C ALA A 275 -19.94 -3.04 20.70
N ASP A 276 -19.50 -4.20 21.21
CA ASP A 276 -19.14 -4.36 22.61
C ASP A 276 -17.71 -3.86 22.85
N GLU A 277 -17.61 -2.67 23.44
CA GLU A 277 -16.34 -2.01 23.75
C GLU A 277 -15.43 -2.83 24.69
N SER A 278 -16.00 -3.69 25.54
CA SER A 278 -15.22 -4.55 26.43
C SER A 278 -14.60 -5.73 25.67
N ALA A 279 -15.39 -6.38 24.81
CA ALA A 279 -14.95 -7.46 23.93
C ALA A 279 -13.91 -6.97 22.93
N LEU A 280 -14.16 -5.81 22.30
CA LEU A 280 -13.23 -5.17 21.38
C LEU A 280 -11.89 -4.87 22.07
N ARG A 281 -11.92 -4.27 23.26
CA ARG A 281 -10.69 -3.95 24.01
C ARG A 281 -9.89 -5.21 24.36
N ALA A 282 -10.56 -6.27 24.82
CA ALA A 282 -9.91 -7.54 25.13
C ALA A 282 -9.25 -8.15 23.90
N ARG A 283 -9.95 -8.16 22.76
CA ARG A 283 -9.43 -8.66 21.47
C ARG A 283 -8.20 -7.86 21.00
N LEU A 284 -8.27 -6.53 21.05
CA LEU A 284 -7.13 -5.68 20.65
C LEU A 284 -5.91 -5.86 21.57
N GLN A 285 -6.11 -6.10 22.86
CA GLN A 285 -5.02 -6.37 23.80
C GLN A 285 -4.32 -7.70 23.49
N GLU A 286 -5.09 -8.75 23.19
CA GLU A 286 -4.56 -10.05 22.79
C GLU A 286 -3.76 -9.95 21.48
N VAL A 287 -4.36 -9.36 20.45
CA VAL A 287 -3.70 -9.13 19.14
C VAL A 287 -2.41 -8.33 19.30
N ARG A 288 -2.43 -7.22 20.05
CA ARG A 288 -1.23 -6.40 20.29
C ARG A 288 -0.17 -7.16 21.06
N LYS A 289 -0.55 -8.02 22.01
CA LYS A 289 0.41 -8.85 22.77
C LYS A 289 1.13 -9.84 21.86
N VAL A 290 0.43 -10.41 20.87
CA VAL A 290 1.02 -11.38 19.93
C VAL A 290 1.83 -10.69 18.85
N TRP A 291 1.30 -9.64 18.20
CA TRP A 291 1.91 -9.06 17.00
C TRP A 291 2.95 -7.97 17.26
N SER A 292 2.81 -7.15 18.30
CA SER A 292 3.78 -6.07 18.57
C SER A 292 5.23 -6.57 18.71
N PRO A 293 5.51 -7.73 19.35
CA PRO A 293 6.87 -8.26 19.42
C PRO A 293 7.50 -8.62 18.07
N TRP A 294 6.70 -8.83 17.01
CA TRP A 294 7.20 -9.15 15.66
C TRP A 294 7.60 -7.95 14.85
N LEU A 295 7.11 -6.76 15.21
CA LEU A 295 7.34 -5.55 14.44
C LEU A 295 8.47 -4.75 15.08
N SER A 296 9.24 -4.10 14.23
CA SER A 296 10.41 -3.32 14.67
C SER A 296 10.06 -1.88 15.04
N ALA A 297 8.84 -1.42 14.75
CA ALA A 297 8.42 -0.04 14.97
C ALA A 297 8.09 0.25 16.43
N SER A 298 8.38 1.48 16.83
CA SER A 298 8.01 2.06 18.13
C SER A 298 6.61 2.66 18.16
N ALA A 299 5.94 2.73 17.00
CA ALA A 299 4.59 3.28 16.88
C ALA A 299 3.55 2.27 17.42
N PRO A 300 2.42 2.75 17.96
CA PRO A 300 1.31 1.87 18.33
C PRO A 300 0.82 1.10 17.11
N LEU A 301 0.61 -0.20 17.30
CA LEU A 301 0.13 -1.10 16.25
C LEU A 301 -1.28 -0.69 15.79
N LYS A 302 -1.39 -0.29 14.52
CA LYS A 302 -2.67 -0.02 13.86
C LYS A 302 -3.41 -1.32 13.61
N VAL A 303 -4.71 -1.34 13.86
CA VAL A 303 -5.57 -2.49 13.67
C VAL A 303 -6.69 -2.16 12.68
N GLN A 304 -6.86 -2.99 11.67
CA GLN A 304 -8.01 -2.97 10.76
C GLN A 304 -8.96 -4.10 11.11
N LEU A 305 -10.24 -3.78 11.29
CA LEU A 305 -11.29 -4.77 11.53
C LEU A 305 -12.02 -5.11 10.23
N VAL A 306 -12.15 -6.40 9.96
CA VAL A 306 -12.88 -6.95 8.82
C VAL A 306 -13.90 -7.97 9.31
N GLU A 307 -15.01 -8.13 8.58
CA GLU A 307 -15.97 -9.23 8.80
C GLU A 307 -15.34 -10.57 8.43
N GLN A 308 -14.53 -10.57 7.37
CA GLN A 308 -13.83 -11.73 6.85
C GLN A 308 -12.55 -11.28 6.13
N LEU A 309 -11.46 -12.04 6.29
CA LEU A 309 -10.28 -11.88 5.45
C LEU A 309 -10.47 -12.62 4.11
N HIS A 310 -10.02 -12.01 3.02
CA HIS A 310 -10.10 -12.56 1.66
C HIS A 310 -8.71 -12.77 1.03
N PRO A 311 -7.97 -13.83 1.40
CA PRO A 311 -6.60 -14.10 0.92
C PRO A 311 -6.47 -14.22 -0.62
N GLU A 312 -7.57 -14.47 -1.32
CA GLU A 312 -7.65 -14.54 -2.78
C GLU A 312 -7.58 -13.17 -3.48
N LEU A 313 -7.77 -12.06 -2.75
CA LEU A 313 -7.81 -10.71 -3.32
C LEU A 313 -6.47 -10.00 -3.20
N LYS A 314 -6.19 -9.11 -4.16
CA LYS A 314 -5.00 -8.24 -4.14
C LYS A 314 -4.88 -7.46 -2.83
N ASP A 315 -6.00 -6.96 -2.32
CA ASP A 315 -6.14 -6.45 -0.96
C ASP A 315 -7.00 -7.42 -0.14
N PRO A 316 -6.38 -8.27 0.70
CA PRO A 316 -7.10 -9.24 1.52
C PRO A 316 -8.04 -8.61 2.56
N ALA A 317 -7.84 -7.33 2.86
CA ALA A 317 -8.62 -6.58 3.83
C ALA A 317 -9.60 -5.61 3.16
N ALA A 318 -9.94 -5.78 1.87
CA ALA A 318 -10.74 -4.82 1.11
C ALA A 318 -12.10 -4.43 1.72
N ALA A 319 -12.63 -5.22 2.67
CA ALA A 319 -13.84 -4.92 3.44
C ALA A 319 -13.55 -4.44 4.87
N VAL A 320 -12.49 -3.64 5.08
CA VAL A 320 -12.27 -2.96 6.36
C VAL A 320 -13.46 -2.07 6.67
N TYR A 321 -14.14 -2.31 7.78
CA TYR A 321 -15.25 -1.48 8.25
C TYR A 321 -14.84 -0.52 9.37
N ARG A 322 -13.72 -0.79 10.07
CA ARG A 322 -13.21 0.06 11.15
C ARG A 322 -11.68 -0.02 11.23
N THR A 323 -11.04 1.11 11.47
CA THR A 323 -9.60 1.20 11.73
C THR A 323 -9.37 1.79 13.13
N ILE A 324 -8.44 1.21 13.88
CA ILE A 324 -8.12 1.58 15.26
C ILE A 324 -6.61 1.81 15.36
N ASN A 325 -6.21 2.90 16.00
CA ASN A 325 -4.81 3.22 16.26
C ASN A 325 -4.40 2.81 17.68
#